data_AF-V5GXG9-F1
#
_entry.id   AF-V5GXG9-F1
#
_cell.length_a   1.000
_cell.length_b   1.000
_cell.length_c   1.000
_cell.angle_alpha   90.00
_cell.angle_beta   90.00
_cell.angle_gamma   90.00
#
_symmetry.space_group_name_H-M   'P 1'
#
loop_
_entity.id
_entity.type
_entity.pdbx_description
1 polymer ?
#
loop_
_entity_poly.entity_id
_entity_poly.type
_entity_poly.pdbx_seq_one_letter_code
_entity_poly.pdbx_strand_id
1 'polypeptide(L)'
;KVRQIFGRPFVEGGCPNIGCNYQDARGDQCDGCGKLVNAVELKNPRCKICGQTPKLKTSNQFFIDLPKLEPLLHHWIKISSPGWSNNAQVIARSWIKEGLKPRCITRDLKWGVPVPLDGFRDKVFYVWFDAPIGYLSISKAYTKDFLKWWIPERGTEVALYQFMAKDNVPFHSVLFPCMLLGANRGYTTVSHIMATEYLNYESGKFSKSRGVGVFGTE
;
A
#
# COMPACT_ATOMS: atom_id res chain seq x y z
N LYS A 1 28.62 -9.02 2.61
CA LYS A 1 28.07 -8.86 3.99
C LYS A 1 26.88 -7.88 3.99
N VAL A 2 25.81 -8.14 3.22
CA VAL A 2 24.54 -7.43 3.36
C VAL A 2 23.55 -8.42 3.97
N ARG A 3 23.07 -8.16 5.19
CA ARG A 3 22.08 -9.01 5.90
C ARG A 3 20.72 -8.32 5.85
N GLN A 4 20.14 -8.22 4.65
CA GLN A 4 18.83 -7.60 4.43
C GLN A 4 17.95 -8.55 3.60
N ILE A 5 16.65 -8.60 3.91
CA ILE A 5 15.68 -9.32 3.07
C ILE A 5 15.34 -8.39 1.91
N PHE A 6 15.68 -8.82 0.71
CA PHE A 6 15.52 -8.02 -0.50
C PHE A 6 14.08 -8.14 -1.02
N GLY A 7 13.48 -6.99 -1.37
CA GLY A 7 12.30 -6.98 -2.24
C GLY A 7 12.66 -7.46 -3.66
N ARG A 8 11.66 -7.90 -4.42
CA ARG A 8 11.81 -8.38 -5.81
C ARG A 8 12.71 -7.50 -6.72
N PRO A 9 12.71 -6.15 -6.63
CA PRO A 9 13.54 -5.31 -7.50
C PRO A 9 15.05 -5.36 -7.23
N PHE A 10 15.49 -5.93 -6.10
CA PHE A 10 16.90 -5.97 -5.70
C PHE A 10 17.58 -7.32 -5.98
N VAL A 11 16.85 -8.24 -6.62
CA VAL A 11 17.35 -9.54 -7.07
C VAL A 11 17.23 -9.62 -8.59
N GLU A 12 18.32 -10.01 -9.23
CA GLU A 12 18.40 -10.27 -10.67
C GLU A 12 19.04 -11.64 -10.91
N GLY A 13 18.80 -12.24 -12.07
CA GLY A 13 19.38 -13.54 -12.40
C GLY A 13 18.85 -14.11 -13.71
N GLY A 14 19.24 -15.35 -14.01
CA GLY A 14 18.80 -16.05 -15.20
C GLY A 14 17.30 -16.35 -15.19
N CYS A 15 16.66 -16.20 -16.35
CA CYS A 15 15.24 -16.44 -16.51
C CYS A 15 14.88 -17.91 -16.21
N PRO A 16 13.86 -18.16 -15.36
CA PRO A 16 13.38 -19.52 -15.09
C PRO A 16 12.65 -20.13 -16.28
N ASN A 17 12.07 -19.30 -17.16
CA ASN A 17 11.22 -19.77 -18.24
C ASN A 17 12.00 -20.64 -19.24
N ILE A 18 11.45 -21.82 -19.53
CA ILE A 18 12.02 -22.77 -20.49
C ILE A 18 12.09 -22.10 -21.88
N GLY A 19 13.23 -22.25 -22.55
CA GLY A 19 13.49 -21.63 -23.86
C GLY A 19 13.94 -20.17 -23.81
N CYS A 20 13.99 -19.54 -22.63
CA CYS A 20 14.54 -18.19 -22.46
C CYS A 20 15.89 -18.25 -21.75
N ASN A 21 16.94 -17.78 -22.43
CA ASN A 21 18.32 -17.79 -21.92
C ASN A 21 18.76 -16.42 -21.37
N TYR A 22 17.81 -15.52 -21.10
CA TYR A 22 18.10 -14.17 -20.57
C TYR A 22 18.74 -14.26 -19.18
N GLN A 23 19.87 -13.61 -18.95
CA GLN A 23 20.72 -13.80 -17.75
C GLN A 23 20.48 -12.78 -16.62
N ASP A 24 19.73 -11.71 -16.91
CA ASP A 24 19.52 -10.56 -16.02
C ASP A 24 18.03 -10.24 -15.84
N ALA A 25 17.18 -11.28 -15.79
CA ALA A 25 15.78 -11.14 -15.45
C ALA A 25 15.64 -10.55 -14.03
N ARG A 26 14.70 -9.62 -13.87
CA ARG A 26 14.36 -9.01 -12.59
C ARG A 26 13.49 -9.95 -11.77
N GLY A 27 13.47 -9.79 -10.44
CA GLY A 27 12.70 -10.66 -9.54
C GLY A 27 11.17 -10.58 -9.65
N ASP A 28 10.65 -9.77 -10.56
CA ASP A 28 9.23 -9.57 -10.88
C ASP A 28 8.90 -9.84 -12.36
N GLN A 29 9.81 -9.55 -13.29
CA GLN A 29 9.61 -9.73 -14.73
C GLN A 29 10.93 -10.01 -15.47
N CYS A 30 10.87 -10.87 -16.49
CA CYS A 30 11.95 -11.05 -17.45
C CYS A 30 11.78 -10.12 -18.65
N ASP A 31 12.72 -9.21 -18.88
CA ASP A 31 12.67 -8.30 -20.02
C ASP A 31 12.97 -9.01 -21.37
N GLY A 32 13.61 -10.19 -21.34
CA GLY A 32 13.90 -10.97 -22.55
C GLY A 32 12.71 -11.75 -23.14
N CYS A 33 11.74 -12.18 -22.32
CA CYS A 33 10.55 -12.91 -22.78
C CYS A 33 9.22 -12.30 -22.31
N GLY A 34 9.26 -11.19 -21.58
CA GLY A 34 8.10 -10.46 -21.07
C GLY A 34 7.36 -11.13 -19.91
N LYS A 35 7.67 -12.39 -19.57
CA LYS A 35 6.95 -13.16 -18.54
C LYS A 35 7.21 -12.62 -17.12
N LEU A 36 6.16 -12.66 -16.31
CA LEU A 36 6.25 -12.46 -14.87
C LEU A 36 7.00 -13.64 -14.24
N VAL A 37 7.88 -13.34 -13.30
CA VAL A 37 8.72 -14.34 -12.61
C VAL A 37 8.73 -14.06 -11.12
N ASN A 38 8.93 -15.10 -10.30
CA ASN A 38 9.23 -14.90 -8.89
C ASN A 38 10.74 -14.88 -8.68
N ALA A 39 11.24 -13.93 -7.88
CA ALA A 39 12.66 -13.81 -7.55
C ALA A 39 13.30 -15.12 -7.04
N VAL A 40 12.52 -15.98 -6.38
CA VAL A 40 12.98 -17.27 -5.84
C VAL A 40 13.21 -18.33 -6.92
N GLU A 41 12.64 -18.13 -8.12
CA GLU A 41 12.76 -19.05 -9.26
C GLU A 41 13.94 -18.68 -10.17
N LEU A 42 14.53 -17.49 -10.00
CA LEU A 42 15.66 -17.03 -10.82
C LEU A 42 16.84 -18.01 -10.72
N LYS A 43 17.43 -18.32 -11.88
CA LYS A 43 18.65 -19.13 -11.96
C LYS A 43 19.85 -18.27 -11.61
N ASN A 44 20.81 -18.79 -10.84
CA ASN A 44 22.01 -18.06 -10.42
C ASN A 44 21.70 -16.62 -9.93
N PRO A 45 20.79 -16.48 -8.93
CA PRO A 45 20.35 -15.16 -8.50
C PRO A 45 21.52 -14.37 -7.91
N ARG A 46 21.51 -13.06 -8.13
CA ARG A 46 22.51 -12.09 -7.70
C ARG A 46 21.81 -10.90 -7.05
N CYS A 47 22.41 -10.40 -5.97
CA CYS A 47 21.99 -9.16 -5.34
C CYS A 47 22.48 -7.97 -6.18
N LYS A 48 21.58 -7.11 -6.66
CA LYS A 48 21.93 -5.93 -7.46
C LYS A 48 22.85 -4.93 -6.72
N ILE A 49 22.86 -4.96 -5.40
CA ILE A 49 23.64 -4.03 -4.55
C ILE A 49 25.06 -4.54 -4.32
N CYS A 50 25.24 -5.85 -4.07
CA CYS A 50 26.53 -6.40 -3.65
C CYS A 50 27.06 -7.57 -4.49
N GLY A 51 26.36 -7.96 -5.54
CA GLY A 51 26.72 -9.07 -6.45
C GLY A 51 26.64 -10.47 -5.85
N GLN A 52 26.46 -10.60 -4.53
CA GLN A 52 26.44 -11.90 -3.85
C GLN A 52 25.16 -12.69 -4.15
N THR A 53 25.26 -14.01 -4.13
CA THR A 53 24.10 -14.91 -4.26
C THR A 53 23.20 -14.77 -3.03
N PRO A 54 21.93 -14.34 -3.20
CA PRO A 54 20.99 -14.24 -2.09
C PRO A 54 20.64 -15.64 -1.57
N LYS A 55 20.41 -15.75 -0.26
CA LYS A 55 19.93 -16.98 0.39
C LYS A 55 18.46 -16.82 0.73
N LEU A 56 17.67 -17.86 0.44
CA LEU A 56 16.28 -17.91 0.85
C LEU A 56 16.21 -17.99 2.38
N LYS A 57 15.34 -17.17 2.97
CA LYS A 57 15.08 -17.14 4.40
C LYS A 57 13.59 -17.05 4.64
N THR A 58 13.06 -17.95 5.45
CA THR A 58 11.68 -17.86 5.94
C THR A 58 11.55 -16.69 6.91
N SER A 59 10.50 -15.90 6.75
CA SER A 59 10.26 -14.71 7.55
C SER A 59 8.78 -14.67 7.96
N ASN A 60 8.51 -14.61 9.26
CA ASN A 60 7.15 -14.48 9.76
C ASN A 60 6.64 -13.06 9.47
N GLN A 61 5.38 -12.95 9.04
CA GLN A 61 4.73 -11.69 8.75
C GLN A 61 3.33 -11.67 9.32
N PHE A 62 2.86 -10.50 9.77
CA PHE A 62 1.46 -10.32 10.11
C PHE A 62 0.65 -9.96 8.89
N PHE A 63 -0.59 -10.44 8.87
CA PHE A 63 -1.59 -10.13 7.86
C PHE A 63 -2.82 -9.57 8.52
N ILE A 64 -3.40 -8.52 7.94
CA ILE A 64 -4.77 -8.12 8.26
C ILE A 64 -5.73 -9.02 7.49
N ASP A 65 -6.66 -9.63 8.22
CA ASP A 65 -7.67 -10.55 7.69
C ASP A 65 -8.86 -9.77 7.13
N LEU A 66 -8.65 -9.10 5.99
CA LEU A 66 -9.69 -8.34 5.28
C LEU A 66 -10.96 -9.15 4.97
N PRO A 67 -10.90 -10.45 4.58
CA PRO A 67 -12.11 -11.26 4.38
C PRO A 67 -13.08 -11.21 5.56
N LYS A 68 -12.60 -11.23 6.80
CA LYS A 68 -13.46 -11.16 8.00
C LYS A 68 -14.12 -9.80 8.21
N LEU A 69 -13.51 -8.73 7.69
CA LEU A 69 -14.00 -7.36 7.79
C LEU A 69 -14.87 -6.98 6.59
N GLU A 70 -14.86 -7.79 5.54
CA GLU A 70 -15.58 -7.53 4.29
C GLU A 70 -17.09 -7.25 4.52
N PRO A 71 -17.85 -8.02 5.31
CA PRO A 71 -19.28 -7.73 5.53
C PRO A 71 -19.54 -6.33 6.13
N LEU A 72 -18.71 -5.92 7.11
CA LEU A 72 -18.80 -4.59 7.72
C LEU A 72 -18.46 -3.49 6.70
N LEU A 73 -17.43 -3.73 5.89
CA LEU A 73 -17.02 -2.78 4.86
C LEU A 73 -18.09 -2.62 3.77
N HIS A 74 -18.71 -3.70 3.30
CA HIS A 74 -19.81 -3.65 2.32
C HIS A 74 -20.95 -2.77 2.82
N HIS A 75 -21.37 -2.97 4.07
CA HIS A 75 -22.40 -2.16 4.68
C HIS A 75 -22.00 -0.68 4.76
N TRP A 76 -20.79 -0.40 5.22
CA TRP A 76 -20.26 0.96 5.33
C TRP A 76 -20.14 1.68 3.96
N ILE A 77 -19.64 1.00 2.92
CA ILE A 77 -19.52 1.56 1.56
C ILE A 77 -20.90 1.91 1.00
N LYS A 78 -21.91 1.07 1.21
CA LYS A 78 -23.27 1.33 0.71
C LYS A 78 -23.83 2.64 1.26
N ILE A 79 -23.51 2.97 2.52
CA ILE A 79 -23.96 4.20 3.19
C ILE A 79 -23.08 5.40 2.80
N SER A 80 -21.76 5.21 2.74
CA SER A 80 -20.80 6.33 2.64
C SER A 80 -20.49 6.75 1.20
N SER A 81 -20.55 5.81 0.25
CA SER A 81 -20.14 6.04 -1.15
C SER A 81 -21.00 6.98 -2.01
N PRO A 82 -22.31 7.23 -1.75
CA PRO A 82 -23.12 8.12 -2.59
C PRO A 82 -22.54 9.52 -2.78
N GLY A 83 -21.78 10.04 -1.81
CA GLY A 83 -21.13 11.34 -1.87
C GLY A 83 -19.71 11.36 -2.46
N TRP A 84 -19.20 10.23 -2.95
CA TRP A 84 -17.83 10.15 -3.49
C TRP A 84 -17.80 10.49 -4.98
N SER A 85 -16.63 10.87 -5.49
CA SER A 85 -16.43 11.02 -6.93
C SER A 85 -16.71 9.71 -7.68
N ASN A 86 -17.24 9.79 -8.90
CA ASN A 86 -17.68 8.61 -9.64
C ASN A 86 -16.57 7.55 -9.83
N ASN A 87 -15.36 7.98 -10.15
CA ASN A 87 -14.20 7.10 -10.27
C ASN A 87 -13.85 6.40 -8.94
N ALA A 88 -13.93 7.09 -7.80
CA ALA A 88 -13.70 6.49 -6.49
C ALA A 88 -14.74 5.40 -6.19
N GLN A 89 -16.02 5.67 -6.50
CA GLN A 89 -17.09 4.68 -6.32
C GLN A 89 -16.88 3.44 -7.18
N VAL A 90 -16.51 3.61 -8.46
CA VAL A 90 -16.26 2.50 -9.39
C VAL A 90 -15.08 1.66 -8.91
N ILE A 91 -13.97 2.29 -8.52
CA ILE A 91 -12.78 1.59 -8.01
C ILE A 91 -13.12 0.80 -6.75
N ALA A 92 -13.78 1.43 -5.77
CA ALA A 92 -14.16 0.76 -4.53
C ALA A 92 -15.07 -0.45 -4.81
N ARG A 93 -16.08 -0.32 -5.67
CA ARG A 93 -16.94 -1.44 -6.07
C ARG A 93 -16.18 -2.58 -6.76
N SER A 94 -15.18 -2.28 -7.58
CA SER A 94 -14.34 -3.31 -8.23
C SER A 94 -13.61 -4.15 -7.20
N TRP A 95 -12.95 -3.50 -6.23
CA TRP A 95 -12.21 -4.18 -5.17
C TRP A 95 -13.10 -5.08 -4.31
N ILE A 96 -14.30 -4.61 -4.02
CA ILE A 96 -15.30 -5.37 -3.29
C ILE A 96 -15.79 -6.59 -4.09
N LYS A 97 -16.09 -6.39 -5.38
CA LYS A 97 -16.58 -7.47 -6.26
C LYS A 97 -15.55 -8.58 -6.46
N GLU A 98 -14.26 -8.25 -6.46
CA GLU A 98 -13.16 -9.23 -6.59
C GLU A 98 -12.99 -10.13 -5.34
N GLY A 99 -13.57 -9.73 -4.21
CA GLY A 99 -13.39 -10.39 -2.91
C GLY A 99 -12.07 -9.97 -2.25
N LEU A 100 -12.15 -9.62 -0.97
CA LEU A 100 -10.97 -9.16 -0.24
C LEU A 100 -10.10 -10.34 0.14
N LYS A 101 -8.78 -10.13 0.09
CA LYS A 101 -7.77 -11.13 0.47
C LYS A 101 -6.94 -10.61 1.64
N PRO A 102 -6.38 -11.47 2.49
CA PRO A 102 -5.47 -11.04 3.53
C PRO A 102 -4.32 -10.20 2.95
N ARG A 103 -3.92 -9.15 3.67
CA ARG A 103 -2.83 -8.26 3.24
C ARG A 103 -1.73 -8.23 4.29
N CYS A 104 -0.49 -8.42 3.86
CA CYS A 104 0.66 -8.40 4.74
C CYS A 104 0.95 -6.98 5.25
N ILE A 105 0.94 -6.79 6.56
CA ILE A 105 1.08 -5.48 7.24
C ILE A 105 2.46 -5.25 7.88
N THR A 106 3.40 -6.20 7.74
CA THR A 106 4.77 -6.05 8.27
C THR A 106 5.81 -6.15 7.17
N ARG A 107 6.99 -5.59 7.40
CA ARG A 107 8.14 -5.67 6.49
C ARG A 107 9.44 -5.86 7.26
N ASP A 108 10.36 -6.56 6.62
CA ASP A 108 11.75 -6.74 7.06
C ASP A 108 12.61 -5.52 6.68
N LEU A 109 12.25 -4.36 7.21
CA LEU A 109 12.96 -3.10 7.01
C LEU A 109 13.43 -2.54 8.35
N LYS A 110 14.47 -1.69 8.30
CA LYS A 110 14.98 -0.97 9.47
C LYS A 110 14.33 0.39 9.68
N TRP A 111 13.82 1.01 8.61
CA TRP A 111 13.16 2.31 8.65
C TRP A 111 11.65 2.15 8.55
N GLY A 112 10.94 2.52 9.62
CA GLY A 112 9.48 2.43 9.73
C GLY A 112 9.04 2.35 11.20
N VAL A 113 7.73 2.28 11.43
CA VAL A 113 7.18 2.15 12.79
C VAL A 113 7.41 0.71 13.29
N PRO A 114 8.10 0.51 14.44
CA PRO A 114 8.39 -0.83 14.93
C PRO A 114 7.11 -1.56 15.36
N VAL A 115 7.06 -2.86 15.11
CA VAL A 115 5.92 -3.70 15.54
C VAL A 115 6.05 -3.99 17.04
N PRO A 116 5.10 -3.59 17.89
CA PRO A 116 5.22 -3.71 19.35
C PRO A 116 4.83 -5.11 19.84
N LEU A 117 5.34 -6.17 19.20
CA LEU A 117 5.07 -7.56 19.56
C LEU A 117 6.39 -8.33 19.68
N ASP A 118 6.45 -9.21 20.68
CA ASP A 118 7.62 -10.07 20.87
C ASP A 118 7.81 -11.00 19.67
N GLY A 119 9.07 -11.15 19.25
CA GLY A 119 9.43 -11.85 18.00
C GLY A 119 9.31 -11.03 16.71
N PHE A 120 8.84 -9.78 16.77
CA PHE A 120 8.71 -8.89 15.61
C PHE A 120 9.40 -7.52 15.78
N ARG A 121 10.16 -7.33 16.86
CA ARG A 121 10.82 -6.05 17.18
C ARG A 121 11.87 -5.62 16.14
N ASP A 122 12.37 -6.53 15.32
CA ASP A 122 13.30 -6.25 14.23
C ASP A 122 12.60 -5.93 12.89
N LYS A 123 11.26 -5.88 12.90
CA LYS A 123 10.38 -5.57 11.77
C LYS A 123 9.64 -4.27 12.02
N VAL A 124 9.17 -3.70 10.92
CA VAL A 124 8.35 -2.48 10.91
C VAL A 124 7.00 -2.76 10.26
N PHE A 125 6.02 -1.91 10.53
CA PHE A 125 4.78 -1.91 9.77
C PHE A 125 5.03 -1.56 8.31
N TYR A 126 4.25 -2.17 7.43
CA TYR A 126 4.27 -1.85 6.02
C TYR A 126 3.64 -0.48 5.81
N VAL A 127 4.27 0.38 5.01
CA VAL A 127 3.83 1.77 4.80
C VAL A 127 2.36 1.91 4.40
N TRP A 128 1.81 0.97 3.62
CA TRP A 128 0.40 1.05 3.22
C TRP A 128 -0.58 0.73 4.35
N PHE A 129 -0.12 0.11 5.44
CA PHE A 129 -0.90 -0.11 6.64
C PHE A 129 -0.86 1.11 7.57
N ASP A 130 0.31 1.71 7.82
CA ASP A 130 0.45 2.79 8.81
C ASP A 130 0.38 4.22 8.23
N ALA A 131 0.65 4.43 6.94
CA ALA A 131 0.56 5.75 6.31
C ALA A 131 -0.79 6.48 6.54
N PRO A 132 -1.97 5.84 6.38
CA PRO A 132 -3.24 6.54 6.65
C PRO A 132 -3.45 6.83 8.15
N ILE A 133 -2.78 6.12 9.07
CA ILE A 133 -2.75 6.49 10.50
C ILE A 133 -1.99 7.81 10.70
N GLY A 134 -1.15 8.20 9.73
CA GLY A 134 -0.50 9.50 9.64
C GLY A 134 -1.47 10.68 9.80
N TYR A 135 -2.70 10.56 9.30
CA TYR A 135 -3.70 11.63 9.48
C TYR A 135 -4.01 11.89 10.97
N LEU A 136 -4.16 10.83 11.76
CA LEU A 136 -4.40 10.92 13.20
C LEU A 136 -3.15 11.45 13.93
N SER A 137 -1.96 10.97 13.57
CA SER A 137 -0.73 11.38 14.25
C SER A 137 -0.36 12.83 13.94
N ILE A 138 -0.60 13.31 12.72
CA ILE A 138 -0.46 14.73 12.34
C ILE A 138 -1.43 15.59 13.14
N SER A 139 -2.72 15.20 13.25
CA SER A 139 -3.69 15.93 14.09
C SER A 139 -3.26 15.96 15.56
N LYS A 140 -2.72 14.85 16.09
CA LYS A 140 -2.20 14.76 17.45
C LYS A 140 -1.00 15.69 17.68
N ALA A 141 -0.12 15.82 16.69
CA ALA A 141 1.01 16.75 16.77
C ALA A 141 0.55 18.21 16.78
N TYR A 142 -0.56 18.52 16.10
CA TYR A 142 -1.15 19.86 16.06
C TYR A 142 -1.88 20.23 17.36
N THR A 143 -2.65 19.31 17.95
CA THR A 143 -3.47 19.62 19.14
C THR A 143 -3.67 18.42 20.08
N LYS A 144 -3.75 18.71 21.38
CA LYS A 144 -4.11 17.72 22.42
C LYS A 144 -5.54 17.22 22.27
N ASP A 145 -6.42 18.02 21.66
CA ASP A 145 -7.84 17.74 21.47
C ASP A 145 -8.14 16.95 20.19
N PHE A 146 -7.13 16.38 19.53
CA PHE A 146 -7.28 15.73 18.21
C PHE A 146 -8.33 14.62 18.20
N LEU A 147 -8.56 13.94 19.33
CA LEU A 147 -9.55 12.89 19.44
C LEU A 147 -10.98 13.41 19.22
N LYS A 148 -11.28 14.69 19.47
CA LYS A 148 -12.61 15.25 19.17
C LYS A 148 -12.97 15.16 17.68
N TRP A 149 -11.97 15.12 16.79
CA TRP A 149 -12.16 14.97 15.35
C TRP A 149 -12.22 13.50 14.90
N TRP A 150 -11.45 12.63 15.55
CA TRP A 150 -11.24 11.25 15.12
C TRP A 150 -12.07 10.23 15.89
N ILE A 151 -12.54 10.55 17.09
CA ILE A 151 -13.46 9.78 17.92
C ILE A 151 -14.42 10.79 18.59
N PRO A 152 -15.33 11.40 17.80
CA PRO A 152 -16.22 12.44 18.30
C PRO A 152 -17.17 11.90 19.39
N GLU A 153 -17.53 12.77 20.32
CA GLU A 153 -18.55 12.46 21.32
C GLU A 153 -19.90 12.18 20.66
N ARG A 154 -20.74 11.38 21.31
CA ARG A 154 -22.06 11.01 20.78
C ARG A 154 -22.88 12.28 20.49
N GLY A 155 -23.39 12.37 19.26
CA GLY A 155 -24.17 13.52 18.79
C GLY A 155 -23.34 14.61 18.10
N THR A 156 -22.01 14.51 18.14
CA THR A 156 -21.13 15.37 17.32
C THR A 156 -20.93 14.74 15.95
N GLU A 157 -21.24 15.48 14.90
CA GLU A 157 -21.04 15.06 13.51
C GLU A 157 -19.72 15.62 12.96
N VAL A 158 -18.86 14.75 12.44
CA VAL A 158 -17.63 15.14 11.75
C VAL A 158 -17.69 14.60 10.33
N ALA A 159 -17.76 15.52 9.35
CA ALA A 159 -17.68 15.18 7.95
C ALA A 159 -16.22 15.14 7.48
N LEU A 160 -15.70 13.94 7.20
CA LEU A 160 -14.32 13.76 6.74
C LEU A 160 -14.27 13.75 5.20
N TYR A 161 -13.55 14.70 4.62
CA TYR A 161 -13.25 14.77 3.20
C TYR A 161 -11.80 14.35 2.93
N GLN A 162 -11.59 13.47 1.96
CA GLN A 162 -10.25 13.04 1.54
C GLN A 162 -10.06 13.28 0.05
N PHE A 163 -9.07 14.11 -0.29
CA PHE A 163 -8.69 14.44 -1.67
C PHE A 163 -7.45 13.63 -2.05
N MET A 164 -7.51 12.95 -3.20
CA MET A 164 -6.41 12.09 -3.66
C MET A 164 -6.46 11.84 -5.17
N ALA A 165 -5.37 11.33 -5.74
CA ALA A 165 -5.41 10.70 -7.06
C ALA A 165 -6.06 9.31 -6.96
N LYS A 166 -6.65 8.82 -8.08
CA LYS A 166 -7.37 7.55 -8.14
C LYS A 166 -6.62 6.32 -7.59
N ASP A 167 -5.29 6.30 -7.67
CA ASP A 167 -4.47 5.17 -7.20
C ASP A 167 -4.53 4.97 -5.68
N ASN A 168 -4.82 6.04 -4.93
CA ASN A 168 -4.91 5.99 -3.48
C ASN A 168 -6.30 5.51 -3.00
N VAL A 169 -7.30 5.45 -3.89
CA VAL A 169 -8.67 5.11 -3.53
C VAL A 169 -8.76 3.78 -2.78
N PRO A 170 -8.15 2.66 -3.23
CA PRO A 170 -8.29 1.38 -2.53
C PRO A 170 -7.81 1.42 -1.07
N PHE A 171 -6.80 2.24 -0.77
CA PHE A 171 -6.31 2.37 0.60
C PHE A 171 -7.29 3.12 1.51
N HIS A 172 -8.04 4.07 0.95
CA HIS A 172 -8.97 4.94 1.68
C HIS A 172 -10.42 4.45 1.63
N SER A 173 -10.78 3.62 0.66
CA SER A 173 -12.11 3.03 0.53
C SER A 173 -12.19 1.59 1.03
N VAL A 174 -11.06 0.90 1.23
CA VAL A 174 -11.02 -0.50 1.67
C VAL A 174 -10.13 -0.68 2.90
N LEU A 175 -8.81 -0.51 2.76
CA LEU A 175 -7.86 -0.91 3.80
C LEU A 175 -8.05 -0.11 5.10
N PHE A 176 -8.01 1.22 5.02
CA PHE A 176 -8.12 2.08 6.18
C PHE A 176 -9.50 2.02 6.84
N PRO A 177 -10.63 2.06 6.11
CA PRO A 177 -11.94 1.80 6.71
C PRO A 177 -12.03 0.43 7.40
N CYS A 178 -11.49 -0.65 6.81
CA CYS A 178 -11.42 -1.95 7.47
C CYS A 178 -10.66 -1.88 8.81
N MET A 179 -9.55 -1.14 8.87
CA MET A 179 -8.81 -0.95 10.12
C MET A 179 -9.63 -0.20 11.17
N LEU A 180 -10.30 0.89 10.78
CA LEU A 180 -11.10 1.71 11.69
C LEU A 180 -12.35 0.97 12.19
N LEU A 181 -13.07 0.31 11.29
CA LEU A 181 -14.25 -0.50 11.59
C LEU A 181 -13.87 -1.72 12.45
N GLY A 182 -12.79 -2.41 12.09
CA GLY A 182 -12.29 -3.58 12.81
C GLY A 182 -11.76 -3.23 14.21
N ALA A 183 -11.24 -2.02 14.42
CA ALA A 183 -10.86 -1.55 15.75
C ALA A 183 -12.09 -1.34 16.66
N ASN A 184 -13.27 -1.09 16.08
CA ASN A 184 -14.55 -0.93 16.78
C ASN A 184 -14.50 0.08 17.96
N ARG A 185 -13.89 1.25 17.72
CA ARG A 185 -13.75 2.32 18.73
C ARG A 185 -14.55 3.59 18.44
N GLY A 186 -15.44 3.55 17.45
CA GLY A 186 -16.19 4.75 17.02
C GLY A 186 -15.32 5.78 16.30
N TYR A 187 -14.32 5.33 15.54
CA TYR A 187 -13.49 6.25 14.76
C TYR A 187 -14.31 6.92 13.64
N THR A 188 -14.04 8.20 13.39
CA THR A 188 -14.52 8.93 12.22
C THR A 188 -14.02 8.22 10.96
N THR A 189 -14.96 7.83 10.09
CA THR A 189 -14.67 7.26 8.78
C THR A 189 -14.91 8.30 7.70
N VAL A 190 -14.35 8.08 6.51
CA VAL A 190 -14.45 9.06 5.41
C VAL A 190 -15.90 9.21 4.94
N SER A 191 -16.38 10.46 4.91
CA SER A 191 -17.69 10.81 4.37
C SER A 191 -17.61 11.00 2.86
N HIS A 192 -16.56 11.66 2.37
CA HIS A 192 -16.36 11.98 0.95
C HIS A 192 -14.95 11.66 0.48
N ILE A 193 -14.82 10.74 -0.47
CA ILE A 193 -13.57 10.54 -1.23
C ILE A 193 -13.68 11.31 -2.54
N MET A 194 -12.81 12.31 -2.69
CA MET A 194 -12.71 13.16 -3.87
C MET A 194 -11.47 12.76 -4.66
N ALA A 195 -11.65 11.79 -5.57
CA ALA A 195 -10.56 11.27 -6.38
C ALA A 195 -10.50 11.93 -7.77
N THR A 196 -9.33 12.41 -8.17
CA THR A 196 -9.10 12.93 -9.52
C THR A 196 -8.41 11.89 -10.41
N GLU A 197 -8.63 12.02 -11.71
CA GLU A 197 -7.79 11.37 -12.72
C GLU A 197 -6.40 12.00 -12.77
N TYR A 198 -5.49 11.43 -13.56
CA TYR A 198 -4.16 11.98 -13.73
C TYR A 198 -4.19 13.28 -14.54
N LEU A 199 -3.34 14.22 -14.13
CA LEU A 199 -2.92 15.33 -14.98
C LEU A 199 -1.78 14.85 -15.89
N ASN A 200 -1.98 14.95 -17.20
CA ASN A 200 -0.92 14.73 -18.18
C ASN A 200 -0.19 16.05 -18.47
N TYR A 201 1.02 15.96 -19.01
CA TYR A 201 1.80 17.10 -19.46
C TYR A 201 1.96 17.01 -20.99
N GLU A 202 1.35 17.96 -21.71
CA GLU A 202 1.25 17.94 -23.17
C GLU A 202 0.68 16.59 -23.67
N SER A 203 1.40 15.92 -24.57
CA SER A 203 1.05 14.61 -25.12
C SER A 203 1.49 13.43 -24.24
N GLY A 204 2.05 13.67 -23.05
CA GLY A 204 2.71 12.65 -22.24
C GLY A 204 2.50 12.76 -20.73
N LYS A 205 3.35 12.05 -19.99
CA LYS A 205 3.39 12.04 -18.52
C LYS A 205 4.60 12.83 -18.02
N PHE A 206 4.48 13.44 -16.84
CA PHE A 206 5.60 14.01 -16.10
C PHE A 206 6.73 12.98 -15.94
N SER A 207 7.98 13.40 -16.15
CA SER A 207 9.15 12.53 -16.04
C SER A 207 10.38 13.30 -15.56
N LYS A 208 10.73 13.11 -14.30
CA LYS A 208 11.91 13.76 -13.69
C LYS A 208 13.23 13.31 -14.35
N SER A 209 13.34 12.04 -14.74
CA SER A 209 14.54 11.52 -15.39
C SER A 209 14.75 12.04 -16.81
N ARG A 210 13.70 12.48 -17.49
CA ARG A 210 13.76 13.05 -18.84
C ARG A 210 13.60 14.57 -18.87
N GLY A 211 13.48 15.22 -17.71
CA GLY A 211 13.23 16.67 -17.63
C GLY A 211 11.92 17.10 -18.31
N VAL A 212 10.88 16.26 -18.28
CA VAL A 212 9.59 16.56 -18.92
C VAL A 212 8.55 16.94 -17.86
N GLY A 213 8.02 18.15 -17.96
CA GLY A 213 7.00 18.71 -17.09
C GLY A 213 7.51 19.85 -16.20
N VAL A 214 6.59 20.66 -15.70
CA VAL A 214 6.87 21.69 -14.69
C VAL A 214 6.69 21.07 -13.30
N PHE A 215 7.71 21.18 -12.44
CA PHE A 215 7.70 20.63 -11.09
C PHE A 215 7.62 21.76 -10.06
N GLY A 216 6.90 21.56 -8.95
CA GLY A 216 6.58 22.66 -8.01
C GLY A 216 7.75 23.29 -7.23
N THR A 217 9.00 22.91 -7.52
CA THR A 217 10.21 23.57 -7.00
C THR A 217 10.86 24.50 -8.03
N GLU A 218 10.38 24.48 -9.26
CA GLU A 218 10.68 25.43 -10.33
C GLU A 218 9.64 26.54 -10.32
#